data_AF-A0A7S0Q9K0-F1
#
_entry.id   AF-A0A7S0Q9K0-F1
#
_cell.length_a   1.000
_cell.length_b   1.000
_cell.length_c   1.000
_cell.angle_alpha   90.00
_cell.angle_beta   90.00
_cell.angle_gamma   90.00
#
_symmetry.space_group_name_H-M   'P 1'
#
loop_
_entity.id
_entity.type
_entity.pdbx_description
1 polymer ?
#
loop_
_entity_poly.entity_id
_entity_poly.type
_entity_poly.pdbx_seq_one_letter_code
_entity_poly.pdbx_strand_id
1 'polypeptide(L)'
;PWSTASMCIHHAGYMGTRGGVLMVRLGKGNQARSLCVKPFDVRMVNANHELLAADIMRAVGVRVPAARLATQSEVDDEMLPNLIATFECTSGCWSMPDFLTKGGLYWSRADLRQMAGIPNNVAAEQLAAFRASRSARRVAVEVGSARAEPVAVLEFVRGPTLLQSVSATALSEGEFEALGRIAAVDVLFNNADRLPVLFATEGNLGNVILEPTADGGVKCCAIDSCVHPLEGKALEAYLARVRAEASAPDLTSAAGAFRLLRGAALLESELGAIRRGWQQGVSKICELTREGALKVALEASVDAAIATGAARDELEKAAAFVRLVAEAMLKRVPEVVQELPPRLPSSEMAMPVYPQNRLSGVSGLGDFLLEACSSLPADAVALFAFDFDRTLTNGFASPGACLSQRIRGGAHTLAGLRATAQLPNC
;
A
#
# COMPACT_ATOMS: atom_id res chain seq x y z
N PRO A 1 -18.71 -8.31 -10.73
CA PRO A 1 -17.99 -8.22 -12.03
C PRO A 1 -17.77 -6.76 -12.42
N TRP A 2 -16.51 -6.32 -12.44
CA TRP A 2 -16.13 -4.96 -12.82
C TRP A 2 -16.26 -4.85 -14.34
N SER A 3 -17.22 -4.06 -14.80
CA SER A 3 -17.57 -3.97 -16.21
C SER A 3 -16.44 -3.32 -17.00
N THR A 4 -15.78 -4.09 -17.86
CA THR A 4 -14.88 -3.62 -18.92
C THR A 4 -15.58 -2.76 -19.97
N ALA A 5 -16.87 -2.42 -19.80
CA ALA A 5 -17.62 -1.53 -20.68
C ALA A 5 -17.84 -0.12 -20.09
N SER A 6 -17.58 0.10 -18.80
CA SER A 6 -17.73 1.43 -18.20
C SER A 6 -16.48 2.30 -18.42
N MET A 7 -16.68 3.56 -18.83
CA MET A 7 -15.65 4.61 -18.77
C MET A 7 -15.59 5.26 -17.37
N CYS A 8 -15.98 4.55 -16.31
CA CYS A 8 -15.88 5.10 -14.97
C CYS A 8 -14.41 5.23 -14.56
N ILE A 9 -13.99 6.45 -14.29
CA ILE A 9 -12.84 6.71 -13.43
C ILE A 9 -13.30 6.44 -12.01
N HIS A 10 -12.69 5.44 -11.38
CA HIS A 10 -12.88 5.16 -9.96
C HIS A 10 -11.70 5.77 -9.21
N HIS A 11 -11.94 6.80 -8.41
CA HIS A 11 -10.93 7.32 -7.49
C HIS A 11 -10.93 6.48 -6.21
N ALA A 12 -9.81 5.86 -5.88
CA ALA A 12 -9.60 5.31 -4.56
C ALA A 12 -9.26 6.48 -3.60
N GLY A 13 -10.22 7.38 -3.40
CA GLY A 13 -10.11 8.48 -2.45
C GLY A 13 -10.35 7.97 -1.04
N TYR A 14 -9.55 8.45 -0.09
CA TYR A 14 -9.67 8.26 1.37
C TYR A 14 -9.04 6.99 1.99
N MET A 15 -8.42 6.10 1.21
CA MET A 15 -7.49 5.09 1.75
C MET A 15 -6.11 5.28 1.12
N GLY A 16 -5.14 5.80 1.89
CA GLY A 16 -3.75 5.97 1.46
C GLY A 16 -3.29 7.42 1.28
N THR A 17 -2.13 7.59 0.61
CA THR A 17 -1.45 8.89 0.40
C THR A 17 -2.44 9.98 -0.07
N ARG A 18 -2.28 11.22 0.42
CA ARG A 18 -3.20 12.36 0.15
C ARG A 18 -3.41 12.70 -1.35
N GLY A 19 -2.71 12.03 -2.27
CA GLY A 19 -2.91 12.13 -3.72
C GLY A 19 -3.96 11.19 -4.32
N GLY A 20 -4.30 10.08 -3.63
CA GLY A 20 -5.19 9.03 -4.14
C GLY A 20 -4.62 8.30 -5.37
N VAL A 21 -5.21 7.16 -5.71
CA VAL A 21 -4.96 6.50 -7.01
C VAL A 21 -6.24 6.61 -7.83
N LEU A 22 -6.11 7.08 -9.07
CA LEU A 22 -7.20 7.24 -10.02
C LEU A 22 -7.16 6.08 -11.00
N MET A 23 -8.15 5.19 -10.97
CA MET A 23 -8.28 4.22 -12.05
C MET A 23 -8.82 4.95 -13.29
N VAL A 24 -8.02 5.08 -14.33
CA VAL A 24 -8.37 5.73 -15.59
C VAL A 24 -8.46 4.67 -16.68
N ARG A 25 -9.47 4.78 -17.54
CA ARG A 25 -9.58 3.97 -18.74
C ARG A 25 -9.08 4.76 -19.94
N LEU A 26 -7.95 4.36 -20.51
CA LEU A 26 -7.39 4.99 -21.72
C LEU A 26 -7.79 4.22 -22.98
N GLY A 27 -8.22 4.94 -24.02
CA GLY A 27 -8.66 4.36 -25.32
C GLY A 27 -10.18 4.17 -25.45
N LYS A 28 -10.62 3.61 -26.59
CA LYS A 28 -12.05 3.38 -26.91
C LYS A 28 -12.36 1.90 -27.14
N GLY A 29 -13.57 1.49 -26.76
CA GLY A 29 -14.09 0.14 -27.02
C GLY A 29 -13.28 -0.98 -26.33
N ASN A 30 -13.15 -2.11 -27.02
CA ASN A 30 -12.47 -3.32 -26.51
C ASN A 30 -10.94 -3.16 -26.40
N GLN A 31 -10.36 -2.12 -27.01
CA GLN A 31 -8.92 -1.83 -26.93
C GLN A 31 -8.54 -0.95 -25.74
N ALA A 32 -9.54 -0.45 -25.01
CA ALA A 32 -9.31 0.44 -23.89
C ALA A 32 -8.65 -0.31 -22.71
N ARG A 33 -7.65 0.33 -22.10
CA ARG A 33 -6.86 -0.23 -20.99
C ARG A 33 -7.25 0.46 -19.69
N SER A 34 -7.51 -0.33 -18.65
CA SER A 34 -7.63 0.20 -17.28
C SER A 34 -6.24 0.35 -16.69
N LEU A 35 -5.91 1.57 -16.27
CA LEU A 35 -4.64 1.94 -15.67
C LEU A 35 -4.91 2.67 -14.36
N CYS A 36 -3.94 2.65 -13.47
CA CYS A 36 -3.95 3.43 -12.26
C CYS A 36 -3.03 4.64 -12.44
N VAL A 37 -3.52 5.83 -12.18
CA VAL A 37 -2.76 7.08 -12.22
C VAL A 37 -2.56 7.54 -10.78
N LYS A 38 -1.31 7.63 -10.35
CA LYS A 38 -0.92 8.04 -9.00
C LYS A 38 -0.15 9.36 -9.08
N PRO A 39 -0.78 10.51 -8.79
CA PRO A 39 -0.07 11.76 -8.63
C PRO A 39 0.71 11.77 -7.32
N PHE A 40 1.96 12.22 -7.36
CA PHE A 40 2.79 12.34 -6.17
C PHE A 40 2.84 13.77 -5.65
N ASP A 41 2.63 13.93 -4.34
CA ASP A 41 3.10 15.13 -3.65
C ASP A 41 4.59 14.94 -3.35
N VAL A 42 5.45 15.64 -4.09
CA VAL A 42 6.92 15.58 -3.93
C VAL A 42 7.38 15.89 -2.50
N ARG A 43 6.56 16.58 -1.70
CA ARG A 43 6.87 16.88 -0.30
C ARG A 43 6.68 15.68 0.63
N MET A 44 5.88 14.70 0.21
CA MET A 44 5.49 13.55 1.03
C MET A 44 6.10 12.25 0.52
N VAL A 45 6.11 12.04 -0.79
CA VAL A 45 6.52 10.77 -1.40
C VAL A 45 7.35 11.03 -2.65
N ASN A 46 8.53 10.41 -2.71
CA ASN A 46 9.39 10.48 -3.88
C ASN A 46 8.98 9.39 -4.89
N ALA A 47 8.28 9.78 -5.96
CA ALA A 47 7.86 8.87 -7.04
C ALA A 47 9.01 8.01 -7.58
N ASN A 48 10.23 8.56 -7.61
CA ASN A 48 11.39 7.85 -8.12
C ASN A 48 11.82 6.72 -7.19
N HIS A 49 11.67 6.89 -5.88
CA HIS A 49 11.97 5.82 -4.91
C HIS A 49 10.95 4.68 -5.03
N GLU A 50 9.69 4.98 -5.34
CA GLU A 50 8.69 3.93 -5.57
C GLU A 50 8.97 3.14 -6.86
N LEU A 51 9.33 3.84 -7.94
CA LEU A 51 9.68 3.17 -9.20
C LEU A 51 10.95 2.33 -9.08
N LEU A 52 11.98 2.86 -8.41
CA LEU A 52 13.19 2.13 -8.07
C LEU A 52 12.85 0.86 -7.26
N ALA A 53 12.02 1.00 -6.22
CA ALA A 53 11.58 -0.14 -5.41
C ALA A 53 10.84 -1.19 -6.25
N ALA A 54 9.97 -0.77 -7.16
CA ALA A 54 9.23 -1.68 -8.04
C ALA A 54 10.17 -2.45 -8.99
N ASP A 55 11.15 -1.78 -9.61
CA ASP A 55 12.11 -2.45 -10.50
C ASP A 55 12.96 -3.49 -9.76
N ILE A 56 13.45 -3.15 -8.56
CA ILE A 56 14.24 -4.07 -7.74
C ILE A 56 13.39 -5.23 -7.21
N MET A 57 12.13 -4.99 -6.83
CA MET A 57 11.20 -6.07 -6.47
C MET A 57 11.00 -7.06 -7.61
N ARG A 58 10.83 -6.59 -8.86
CA ARG A 58 10.73 -7.48 -10.03
C ARG A 58 12.01 -8.29 -10.22
N ALA A 59 13.18 -7.67 -10.05
CA ALA A 59 14.46 -8.38 -10.17
C ALA A 59 14.61 -9.51 -9.12
N VAL A 60 14.09 -9.32 -7.91
CA VAL A 60 14.05 -10.34 -6.85
C VAL A 60 12.94 -11.40 -7.07
N GLY A 61 12.09 -11.24 -8.08
CA GLY A 61 10.99 -12.16 -8.38
C GLY A 61 9.72 -11.90 -7.56
N VAL A 62 9.60 -10.73 -6.94
CA VAL A 62 8.37 -10.28 -6.29
C VAL A 62 7.42 -9.70 -7.33
N ARG A 63 6.14 -10.10 -7.26
CA ARG A 63 5.08 -9.53 -8.10
C ARG A 63 4.73 -8.14 -7.58
N VAL A 64 4.91 -7.15 -8.45
CA VAL A 64 4.49 -5.75 -8.28
C VAL A 64 3.82 -5.27 -9.56
N PRO A 65 2.96 -4.24 -9.53
CA PRO A 65 2.42 -3.64 -10.74
C PRO A 65 3.53 -3.17 -11.69
N ALA A 66 3.31 -3.30 -13.01
CA ALA A 66 4.10 -2.53 -13.95
C ALA A 66 3.88 -1.02 -13.68
N ALA A 67 4.96 -0.24 -13.68
CA ALA A 67 4.92 1.16 -13.29
C ALA A 67 5.91 1.98 -14.13
N ARG A 68 5.54 3.21 -14.45
CA ARG A 68 6.43 4.21 -15.06
C ARG A 68 5.94 5.62 -14.75
N LEU A 69 6.79 6.63 -14.95
CA LEU A 69 6.32 8.01 -15.00
C LEU A 69 5.53 8.26 -16.30
N ALA A 70 4.49 9.08 -16.17
CA ALA A 70 3.79 9.67 -17.30
C ALA A 70 4.68 10.74 -17.95
N THR A 71 4.65 10.80 -19.27
CA THR A 71 5.18 11.96 -19.99
C THR A 71 4.28 13.17 -19.78
N GLN A 72 4.83 14.38 -19.94
CA GLN A 72 4.02 15.60 -19.81
C GLN A 72 2.88 15.64 -20.84
N SER A 73 3.10 15.14 -22.06
CA SER A 73 2.05 15.01 -23.07
C SER A 73 0.95 14.04 -22.66
N GLU A 74 1.26 12.88 -22.06
CA GLU A 74 0.22 11.97 -21.58
C GLU A 74 -0.62 12.62 -20.46
N VAL A 75 0.02 13.38 -19.57
CA VAL A 75 -0.70 14.10 -18.53
C VAL A 75 -1.64 15.15 -19.13
N ASP A 76 -1.14 15.96 -20.06
CA ASP A 76 -1.85 17.09 -20.65
C ASP A 76 -2.94 16.68 -21.65
N ASP A 77 -2.62 15.73 -22.53
CA ASP A 77 -3.42 15.39 -23.71
C ASP A 77 -4.37 14.21 -23.44
N GLU A 78 -4.03 13.32 -22.49
CA GLU A 78 -4.83 12.11 -22.20
C GLU A 78 -5.44 12.15 -20.80
N MET A 79 -4.64 12.29 -19.74
CA MET A 79 -5.14 12.10 -18.37
C MET A 79 -6.03 13.25 -17.93
N LEU A 80 -5.55 14.49 -18.05
CA LEU A 80 -6.25 15.68 -17.56
C LEU A 80 -7.63 15.85 -18.25
N PRO A 81 -7.76 15.72 -19.59
CA PRO A 81 -9.06 15.83 -20.26
C PRO A 81 -10.03 14.73 -19.83
N ASN A 82 -9.56 13.48 -19.68
CA ASN A 82 -10.41 12.37 -19.25
C ASN A 82 -10.85 12.53 -17.78
N LEU A 83 -9.95 13.04 -16.92
CA LEU A 83 -10.26 13.33 -15.52
C LEU A 83 -11.27 14.47 -15.38
N ILE A 84 -11.13 15.54 -16.18
CA ILE A 84 -12.13 16.63 -16.30
C ILE A 84 -13.49 16.06 -16.67
N ALA A 85 -13.56 15.36 -17.80
CA ALA A 85 -14.82 14.84 -18.33
C ALA A 85 -15.52 13.90 -17.32
N THR A 86 -14.75 13.08 -16.60
CA THR A 86 -15.35 12.15 -15.63
C THR A 86 -15.73 12.82 -14.32
N PHE A 87 -14.96 13.79 -13.85
CA PHE A 87 -15.30 14.57 -12.66
C PHE A 87 -16.58 15.39 -12.88
N GLU A 88 -16.76 15.95 -14.07
CA GLU A 88 -18.00 16.64 -14.47
C GLU A 88 -19.21 15.69 -14.46
N CYS A 89 -19.05 14.44 -14.91
CA CYS A 89 -20.12 13.44 -14.95
C CYS A 89 -20.51 12.84 -13.57
N THR A 90 -19.69 13.00 -12.52
CA THR A 90 -19.90 12.30 -11.23
C THR A 90 -20.42 13.19 -10.09
N SER A 91 -21.01 14.34 -10.41
CA SER A 91 -21.67 15.25 -9.45
C SER A 91 -20.78 15.75 -8.28
N GLY A 92 -19.45 15.62 -8.37
CA GLY A 92 -18.52 16.21 -7.41
C GLY A 92 -18.51 15.55 -6.02
N CYS A 93 -18.95 14.29 -5.90
CA CYS A 93 -18.97 13.56 -4.62
C CYS A 93 -17.58 13.16 -4.08
N TRP A 94 -16.50 13.60 -4.73
CA TRP A 94 -15.13 13.25 -4.39
C TRP A 94 -14.45 14.43 -3.69
N SER A 95 -13.61 14.17 -2.68
CA SER A 95 -12.55 15.15 -2.36
C SER A 95 -11.73 15.34 -3.62
N MET A 96 -11.72 16.57 -4.15
CA MET A 96 -10.95 16.89 -5.35
C MET A 96 -9.47 16.64 -5.05
N PRO A 97 -8.81 15.67 -5.70
CA PRO A 97 -7.38 15.43 -5.50
C PRO A 97 -6.62 16.74 -5.73
N ASP A 98 -5.57 17.01 -4.95
CA ASP A 98 -4.72 18.18 -5.14
C ASP A 98 -4.20 18.30 -6.57
N PHE A 99 -4.02 17.16 -7.24
CA PHE A 99 -3.70 17.10 -8.66
C PHE A 99 -4.78 17.74 -9.55
N LEU A 100 -6.07 17.50 -9.28
CA LEU A 100 -7.17 18.13 -10.02
C LEU A 100 -7.33 19.62 -9.65
N THR A 101 -7.16 19.96 -8.37
CA THR A 101 -7.16 21.34 -7.89
C THR A 101 -6.05 22.17 -8.55
N LYS A 102 -4.82 21.63 -8.61
CA LYS A 102 -3.67 22.24 -9.30
C LYS A 102 -3.80 22.15 -10.83
N GLY A 103 -4.51 21.15 -11.33
CA GLY A 103 -4.87 20.94 -12.73
C GLY A 103 -5.96 21.89 -13.25
N GLY A 104 -6.37 22.87 -12.46
CA GLY A 104 -7.32 23.92 -12.88
C GLY A 104 -8.77 23.44 -13.01
N LEU A 105 -9.12 22.24 -12.54
CA LEU A 105 -10.47 21.68 -12.67
C LEU A 105 -11.54 22.45 -11.92
N TYR A 106 -11.18 23.12 -10.83
CA TYR A 106 -12.12 24.00 -10.12
C TYR A 106 -12.72 25.06 -11.06
N TRP A 107 -11.92 25.54 -12.02
CA TRP A 107 -12.29 26.58 -12.97
C TRP A 107 -13.03 26.04 -14.20
N SER A 108 -13.02 24.72 -14.46
CA SER A 108 -13.73 24.14 -15.60
C SER A 108 -15.22 23.90 -15.30
N ARG A 109 -15.58 23.58 -14.05
CA ARG A 109 -16.97 23.29 -13.66
C ARG A 109 -17.84 24.52 -13.51
N ALA A 110 -18.91 24.61 -14.29
CA ALA A 110 -19.82 25.76 -14.27
C ALA A 110 -20.58 25.89 -12.94
N ASP A 111 -20.98 24.77 -12.34
CA ASP A 111 -21.74 24.71 -11.10
C ASP A 111 -20.89 25.12 -9.88
N LEU A 112 -19.65 24.64 -9.76
CA LEU A 112 -18.73 25.07 -8.69
C LEU A 112 -18.41 26.57 -8.80
N ARG A 113 -18.21 27.07 -10.01
CA ARG A 113 -18.02 28.51 -10.26
C ARG A 113 -19.23 29.34 -9.84
N GLN A 114 -20.44 28.87 -10.18
CA GLN A 114 -21.68 29.52 -9.78
C GLN A 114 -21.86 29.51 -8.26
N MET A 115 -21.60 28.38 -7.60
CA MET A 115 -21.64 28.27 -6.13
C MET A 115 -20.62 29.20 -5.44
N ALA A 116 -19.46 29.38 -6.04
CA ALA A 116 -18.41 30.28 -5.55
C ALA A 116 -18.63 31.76 -5.93
N GLY A 117 -19.68 32.08 -6.70
CA GLY A 117 -19.95 33.44 -7.17
C GLY A 117 -18.91 33.99 -8.15
N ILE A 118 -18.18 33.12 -8.86
CA ILE A 118 -17.13 33.53 -9.81
C ILE A 118 -17.78 33.97 -11.13
N PRO A 119 -17.58 35.22 -11.59
CA PRO A 119 -18.11 35.68 -12.87
C PRO A 119 -17.57 34.88 -14.07
N ASN A 120 -18.39 34.69 -15.10
CA ASN A 120 -18.02 33.88 -16.28
C ASN A 120 -16.78 34.41 -17.02
N ASN A 121 -16.60 35.73 -17.11
CA ASN A 121 -15.42 36.34 -17.73
C ASN A 121 -14.15 36.06 -16.93
N VAL A 122 -14.22 36.18 -15.60
CA VAL A 122 -13.09 35.87 -14.71
C VAL A 122 -12.70 34.39 -14.83
N ALA A 123 -13.68 33.49 -14.86
CA ALA A 123 -13.41 32.07 -15.07
C ALA A 123 -12.77 31.77 -16.42
N ALA A 124 -13.22 32.44 -17.49
CA ALA A 124 -12.63 32.28 -18.82
C ALA A 124 -11.17 32.77 -18.88
N GLU A 125 -10.88 33.92 -18.26
CA GLU A 125 -9.52 34.46 -18.14
C GLU A 125 -8.60 33.53 -17.33
N GLN A 126 -9.08 33.02 -16.19
CA GLN A 126 -8.34 32.08 -15.36
C GLN A 126 -8.05 30.77 -16.09
N LEU A 127 -9.02 30.23 -16.82
CA LEU A 127 -8.83 29.02 -17.63
C LEU A 127 -7.82 29.25 -18.77
N ALA A 128 -7.88 30.41 -19.43
CA ALA A 128 -6.92 30.78 -20.47
C ALA A 128 -5.50 30.92 -19.91
N ALA A 129 -5.34 31.62 -18.78
CA ALA A 129 -4.05 31.76 -18.08
C ALA A 129 -3.49 30.40 -17.64
N PHE A 130 -4.35 29.51 -17.13
CA PHE A 130 -3.97 28.15 -16.76
C PHE A 130 -3.48 27.34 -17.96
N ARG A 131 -4.21 27.36 -19.09
CA ARG A 131 -3.79 26.69 -20.33
C ARG A 131 -2.44 27.22 -20.82
N ALA A 132 -2.27 28.54 -20.83
CA ALA A 132 -1.00 29.16 -21.21
C ALA A 132 0.15 28.72 -20.29
N SER A 133 -0.08 28.65 -18.97
CA SER A 133 0.91 28.16 -18.01
C SER A 133 1.27 26.69 -18.24
N ARG A 134 0.31 25.82 -18.56
CA ARG A 134 0.60 24.41 -18.88
C ARG A 134 1.37 24.28 -20.20
N SER A 135 0.96 25.00 -21.24
CA SER A 135 1.70 25.03 -22.52
C SER A 135 3.14 25.49 -22.34
N ALA A 136 3.37 26.55 -21.55
CA ALA A 136 4.72 27.02 -21.22
C ALA A 136 5.52 25.96 -20.44
N ARG A 137 4.90 25.28 -19.47
CA ARG A 137 5.53 24.17 -18.74
C ARG A 137 5.90 23.01 -19.66
N ARG A 138 5.01 22.61 -20.57
CA ARG A 138 5.27 21.55 -21.54
C ARG A 138 6.48 21.86 -22.39
N VAL A 139 6.55 23.07 -22.97
CA VAL A 139 7.73 23.52 -23.71
C VAL A 139 8.98 23.46 -22.82
N ALA A 140 8.89 23.92 -21.57
CA ALA A 140 10.00 23.88 -20.63
C ALA A 140 10.49 22.45 -20.34
N VAL A 141 9.58 21.47 -20.24
CA VAL A 141 9.91 20.04 -20.08
C VAL A 141 10.54 19.47 -21.35
N GLU A 142 9.97 19.76 -22.52
CA GLU A 142 10.47 19.27 -23.82
C GLU A 142 11.91 19.77 -24.11
N VAL A 143 12.26 20.98 -23.68
CA VAL A 143 13.63 21.52 -23.80
C VAL A 143 14.53 21.21 -22.59
N GLY A 144 14.05 20.43 -21.62
CA GLY A 144 14.81 20.00 -20.44
C GLY A 144 15.05 21.08 -19.37
N SER A 145 14.38 22.23 -19.47
CA SER A 145 14.46 23.33 -18.49
C SER A 145 13.51 23.17 -17.29
N ALA A 146 12.59 22.20 -17.34
CA ALA A 146 11.69 21.85 -16.25
C ALA A 146 11.48 20.32 -16.18
N ARG A 147 11.07 19.82 -15.01
CA ARG A 147 10.70 18.42 -14.82
C ARG A 147 9.22 18.18 -15.14
N ALA A 148 8.91 17.05 -15.76
CA ALA A 148 7.53 16.59 -15.92
C ALA A 148 6.82 16.48 -14.56
N GLU A 149 5.49 16.60 -14.56
CA GLU A 149 4.71 16.36 -13.35
C GLU A 149 4.93 14.92 -12.86
N PRO A 150 5.19 14.69 -11.55
CA PRO A 150 5.48 13.37 -11.01
C PRO A 150 4.18 12.59 -10.88
N VAL A 151 3.74 12.02 -12.00
CA VAL A 151 2.54 11.19 -12.10
C VAL A 151 2.99 9.81 -12.54
N ALA A 152 2.72 8.77 -11.75
CA ALA A 152 2.96 7.40 -12.21
C ALA A 152 1.74 6.84 -12.92
N VAL A 153 2.01 6.11 -14.00
CA VAL A 153 1.08 5.18 -14.64
C VAL A 153 1.41 3.79 -14.13
N LEU A 154 0.42 3.16 -13.51
CA LEU A 154 0.50 1.86 -12.87
C LEU A 154 -0.44 0.90 -13.60
N GLU A 155 -0.01 -0.35 -13.71
CA GLU A 155 -0.88 -1.47 -14.05
C GLU A 155 -2.04 -1.55 -13.05
N PHE A 156 -3.27 -1.73 -13.56
CA PHE A 156 -4.40 -2.03 -12.70
C PHE A 156 -4.35 -3.49 -12.27
N VAL A 157 -4.03 -3.74 -11.00
CA VAL A 157 -4.07 -5.09 -10.41
C VAL A 157 -5.46 -5.35 -9.86
N ARG A 158 -6.14 -6.33 -10.43
CA ARG A 158 -7.49 -6.71 -10.01
C ARG A 158 -7.41 -7.58 -8.76
N GLY A 159 -8.09 -7.20 -7.70
CA GLY A 159 -8.19 -8.03 -6.49
C GLY A 159 -8.55 -7.20 -5.27
N PRO A 160 -9.03 -7.83 -4.17
CA PRO A 160 -9.07 -7.17 -2.88
C PRO A 160 -7.65 -6.98 -2.35
N THR A 161 -7.47 -6.01 -1.46
CA THR A 161 -6.27 -6.00 -0.62
C THR A 161 -6.29 -7.17 0.36
N LEU A 162 -5.12 -7.61 0.82
CA LEU A 162 -5.00 -8.64 1.84
C LEU A 162 -5.75 -8.23 3.12
N LEU A 163 -5.78 -6.93 3.46
CA LEU A 163 -6.61 -6.41 4.54
C LEU A 163 -8.11 -6.69 4.31
N GLN A 164 -8.62 -6.39 3.11
CA GLN A 164 -10.05 -6.46 2.78
C GLN A 164 -10.59 -7.85 2.47
N SER A 165 -9.74 -8.87 2.28
CA SER A 165 -10.18 -10.21 1.85
C SER A 165 -11.02 -10.93 2.92
N VAL A 166 -12.33 -10.71 2.96
CA VAL A 166 -13.24 -11.28 3.98
C VAL A 166 -13.42 -12.78 3.81
N SER A 167 -13.21 -13.30 2.58
CA SER A 167 -13.38 -14.70 2.26
C SER A 167 -12.13 -15.49 2.59
N ALA A 168 -12.34 -16.57 3.33
CA ALA A 168 -11.38 -17.64 3.60
C ALA A 168 -11.01 -18.45 2.34
N THR A 169 -10.73 -17.81 1.20
CA THR A 169 -9.73 -18.42 0.31
C THR A 169 -8.43 -18.31 1.08
N ALA A 170 -8.19 -19.33 1.93
CA ALA A 170 -6.97 -19.47 2.67
C ALA A 170 -5.83 -19.23 1.68
N LEU A 171 -4.98 -18.25 1.99
CA LEU A 171 -3.78 -18.05 1.20
C LEU A 171 -3.10 -19.41 1.12
N SER A 172 -2.73 -19.81 -0.10
CA SER A 172 -1.97 -21.03 -0.23
C SER A 172 -0.65 -20.89 0.52
N GLU A 173 -0.03 -22.01 0.87
CA GLU A 173 1.32 -22.01 1.44
C GLU A 173 2.30 -21.18 0.58
N GLY A 174 2.17 -21.25 -0.75
CA GLY A 174 3.00 -20.47 -1.68
C GLY A 174 2.77 -18.96 -1.60
N GLU A 175 1.58 -18.53 -1.20
CA GLU A 175 1.26 -17.11 -1.01
C GLU A 175 1.78 -16.58 0.33
N PHE A 176 1.81 -17.41 1.38
CA PHE A 176 2.55 -17.08 2.60
C PHE A 176 4.07 -17.02 2.35
N GLU A 177 4.61 -17.90 1.51
CA GLU A 177 5.99 -17.76 1.04
C GLU A 177 6.19 -16.46 0.24
N ALA A 178 5.22 -16.06 -0.58
CA ALA A 178 5.27 -14.77 -1.29
C ALA A 178 5.32 -13.58 -0.33
N LEU A 179 4.55 -13.60 0.75
CA LEU A 179 4.61 -12.58 1.81
C LEU A 179 5.98 -12.54 2.48
N GLY A 180 6.60 -13.69 2.74
CA GLY A 180 7.97 -13.76 3.25
C GLY A 180 8.99 -13.12 2.30
N ARG A 181 8.89 -13.40 0.99
CA ARG A 181 9.74 -12.77 -0.04
C ARG A 181 9.54 -11.25 -0.08
N ILE A 182 8.30 -10.79 -0.01
CA ILE A 182 7.97 -9.35 0.06
C ILE A 182 8.62 -8.72 1.29
N ALA A 183 8.51 -9.34 2.47
CA ALA A 183 9.08 -8.81 3.70
C ALA A 183 10.61 -8.71 3.67
N ALA A 184 11.30 -9.68 3.04
CA ALA A 184 12.74 -9.61 2.83
C ALA A 184 13.14 -8.38 1.99
N VAL A 185 12.37 -8.07 0.95
CA VAL A 185 12.61 -6.88 0.11
C VAL A 185 12.18 -5.60 0.82
N ASP A 186 11.13 -5.62 1.64
CA ASP A 186 10.76 -4.47 2.46
C ASP A 186 11.89 -4.12 3.45
N VAL A 187 12.61 -5.11 3.98
CA VAL A 187 13.84 -4.87 4.76
C VAL A 187 14.98 -4.37 3.89
N LEU A 188 15.15 -4.84 2.65
CA LEU A 188 16.11 -4.26 1.72
C LEU A 188 15.89 -2.75 1.52
N PHE A 189 14.64 -2.29 1.57
CA PHE A 189 14.23 -0.91 1.32
C PHE A 189 14.02 -0.06 2.58
N ASN A 190 14.11 -0.65 3.77
CA ASN A 190 13.63 -0.04 5.02
C ASN A 190 12.16 0.44 4.91
N ASN A 191 11.33 -0.35 4.24
CA ASN A 191 9.90 -0.13 4.10
C ASN A 191 9.15 -0.76 5.29
N ALA A 192 8.93 0.02 6.34
CA ALA A 192 8.29 -0.43 7.57
C ALA A 192 6.75 -0.50 7.50
N ASP A 193 6.14 -0.09 6.39
CA ASP A 193 4.69 0.08 6.31
C ASP A 193 3.96 -1.27 6.22
N ARG A 194 4.48 -2.26 5.47
CA ARG A 194 3.70 -3.42 5.05
C ARG A 194 3.64 -4.57 6.08
N LEU A 195 4.72 -5.32 6.25
CA LEU A 195 4.81 -6.44 7.21
C LEU A 195 5.93 -6.18 8.23
N PRO A 196 5.64 -6.11 9.53
CA PRO A 196 6.62 -5.72 10.54
C PRO A 196 7.49 -6.92 10.93
N VAL A 197 8.51 -7.24 10.14
CA VAL A 197 9.48 -8.31 10.49
C VAL A 197 10.65 -7.78 11.32
N LEU A 198 11.31 -6.70 10.87
CA LEU A 198 12.39 -6.02 11.62
C LEU A 198 11.99 -4.65 12.18
N PHE A 199 10.69 -4.35 12.08
CA PHE A 199 10.12 -3.04 12.33
C PHE A 199 9.18 -3.10 13.53
N ALA A 200 9.19 -2.04 14.34
CA ALA A 200 8.26 -1.87 15.45
C ALA A 200 7.04 -1.06 14.96
N THR A 201 6.29 -1.61 14.02
CA THR A 201 5.09 -0.99 13.42
C THR A 201 3.91 -1.95 13.47
N GLU A 202 2.69 -1.44 13.32
CA GLU A 202 1.47 -2.25 13.26
C GLU A 202 1.31 -3.00 11.92
N GLY A 203 2.09 -2.60 10.91
CA GLY A 203 1.95 -3.07 9.54
C GLY A 203 0.74 -2.50 8.82
N ASN A 204 0.67 -2.78 7.52
CA ASN A 204 -0.36 -2.32 6.61
C ASN A 204 -0.55 -3.38 5.51
N LEU A 205 -1.38 -4.38 5.84
CA LEU A 205 -1.77 -5.43 4.90
C LEU A 205 -2.63 -4.89 3.73
N GLY A 206 -3.02 -3.61 3.77
CA GLY A 206 -3.63 -2.92 2.63
C GLY A 206 -2.68 -2.79 1.44
N ASN A 207 -1.37 -2.80 1.68
CA ASN A 207 -0.36 -2.66 0.63
C ASN A 207 0.02 -4.01 -0.04
N VAL A 208 -0.84 -5.02 0.06
CA VAL A 208 -0.75 -6.26 -0.73
C VAL A 208 -2.10 -6.49 -1.39
N ILE A 209 -2.12 -6.63 -2.72
CA ILE A 209 -3.31 -7.02 -3.47
C ILE A 209 -3.28 -8.53 -3.72
N LEU A 210 -4.42 -9.19 -3.58
CA LEU A 210 -4.60 -10.60 -3.91
C LEU A 210 -5.16 -10.72 -5.33
N GLU A 211 -4.27 -10.91 -6.31
CA GLU A 211 -4.58 -11.01 -7.73
C GLU A 211 -5.14 -12.39 -8.09
N PRO A 212 -6.39 -12.54 -8.56
CA PRO A 212 -6.93 -13.83 -8.96
C PRO A 212 -6.16 -14.43 -10.15
N THR A 213 -5.87 -15.73 -10.07
CA THR A 213 -5.21 -16.49 -11.14
C THR A 213 -6.23 -17.29 -11.95
N ALA A 214 -5.84 -17.74 -13.16
CA ALA A 214 -6.73 -18.44 -14.08
C ALA A 214 -7.20 -19.81 -13.56
N ASP A 215 -6.44 -20.44 -12.66
CA ASP A 215 -6.74 -21.70 -11.98
C ASP A 215 -7.62 -21.53 -10.73
N GLY A 216 -8.10 -20.30 -10.44
CA GLY A 216 -8.94 -20.00 -9.28
C GLY A 216 -8.16 -19.72 -7.99
N GLY A 217 -6.84 -19.72 -8.03
CA GLY A 217 -5.98 -19.27 -6.94
C GLY A 217 -5.88 -17.74 -6.83
N VAL A 218 -4.95 -17.29 -5.98
CA VAL A 218 -4.57 -15.88 -5.86
C VAL A 218 -3.06 -15.75 -5.83
N LYS A 219 -2.56 -14.59 -6.24
CA LYS A 219 -1.16 -14.19 -6.19
C LYS A 219 -0.99 -12.88 -5.44
N CYS A 220 -0.06 -12.82 -4.50
CA CYS A 220 0.29 -11.62 -3.76
C CYS A 220 1.00 -10.65 -4.68
N CYS A 221 0.46 -9.43 -4.77
CA CYS A 221 1.03 -8.33 -5.50
C CYS A 221 1.34 -7.17 -4.54
N ALA A 222 2.63 -6.88 -4.35
CA ALA A 222 3.08 -5.78 -3.51
C ALA A 222 2.81 -4.43 -4.21
N ILE A 223 2.15 -3.51 -3.50
CA ILE A 223 1.91 -2.13 -3.96
C ILE A 223 2.53 -1.12 -2.98
N ASP A 224 2.60 0.15 -3.37
CA ASP A 224 3.12 1.24 -2.53
C ASP A 224 4.49 0.92 -1.89
N SER A 225 5.34 0.21 -2.64
CA SER A 225 6.72 -0.07 -2.24
C SER A 225 7.57 1.18 -2.43
N CYS A 226 8.37 1.54 -1.43
CA CYS A 226 9.24 2.71 -1.49
C CYS A 226 10.56 2.44 -0.75
N VAL A 227 11.64 3.05 -1.24
CA VAL A 227 12.93 3.05 -0.53
C VAL A 227 12.97 4.21 0.46
N HIS A 228 13.32 3.92 1.71
CA HIS A 228 13.50 4.90 2.79
C HIS A 228 14.94 4.90 3.29
N PRO A 229 15.86 5.59 2.59
CA PRO A 229 17.27 5.59 2.95
C PRO A 229 17.51 6.14 4.35
N LEU A 230 18.39 5.47 5.10
CA LEU A 230 18.90 5.95 6.38
C LEU A 230 20.32 6.46 6.21
N GLU A 231 20.72 7.41 7.04
CA GLU A 231 22.07 7.97 7.08
C GLU A 231 22.66 7.91 8.51
N GLY A 232 23.99 7.99 8.62
CA GLY A 232 24.71 8.07 9.89
C GLY A 232 24.42 6.92 10.86
N LYS A 233 24.25 7.25 12.16
CA LYS A 233 24.03 6.27 13.24
C LYS A 233 22.77 5.42 13.04
N ALA A 234 21.74 5.97 12.41
CA ALA A 234 20.51 5.24 12.13
C ALA A 234 20.76 4.10 11.12
N LEU A 235 21.54 4.39 10.07
CA LEU A 235 21.97 3.38 9.10
C LEU A 235 22.82 2.30 9.77
N GLU A 236 23.79 2.67 10.60
CA GLU A 236 24.66 1.71 11.29
C GLU A 236 23.85 0.75 12.18
N ALA A 237 22.94 1.30 12.99
CA ALA A 237 22.04 0.51 13.84
C ALA A 237 21.12 -0.39 13.02
N TYR A 238 20.63 0.10 11.88
CA TYR A 238 19.81 -0.69 10.96
C TYR A 238 20.59 -1.86 10.35
N LEU A 239 21.79 -1.61 9.82
CA LEU A 239 22.64 -2.65 9.25
C LEU A 239 23.07 -3.69 10.29
N ALA A 240 23.30 -3.28 11.54
CA ALA A 240 23.57 -4.21 12.64
C ALA A 240 22.39 -5.16 12.88
N ARG A 241 21.16 -4.64 12.87
CA ARG A 241 19.93 -5.44 13.00
C ARG A 241 19.71 -6.38 11.84
N VAL A 242 19.83 -5.88 10.60
CA VAL A 242 19.75 -6.71 9.38
C VAL A 242 20.74 -7.87 9.48
N ARG A 243 21.98 -7.63 9.91
CA ARG A 243 22.97 -8.70 10.08
C ARG A 243 22.59 -9.69 11.18
N ALA A 244 21.93 -9.25 12.25
CA ALA A 244 21.55 -10.14 13.33
C ALA A 244 20.39 -11.09 12.92
N GLU A 245 19.47 -10.61 12.09
CA GLU A 245 18.18 -11.26 11.87
C GLU A 245 17.95 -11.77 10.43
N ALA A 246 18.84 -11.47 9.48
CA ALA A 246 18.67 -11.85 8.06
C ALA A 246 18.45 -13.35 7.81
N SER A 247 19.07 -14.24 8.61
CA SER A 247 18.96 -15.69 8.40
C SER A 247 17.67 -16.30 8.98
N ALA A 248 17.16 -15.74 10.07
CA ALA A 248 16.06 -16.28 10.85
C ALA A 248 15.33 -15.13 11.54
N PRO A 249 14.37 -14.48 10.85
CA PRO A 249 13.69 -13.32 11.41
C PRO A 249 12.72 -13.74 12.53
N ASP A 250 12.54 -12.86 13.52
CA ASP A 250 11.41 -12.97 14.44
C ASP A 250 10.12 -12.53 13.72
N LEU A 251 9.12 -13.42 13.69
CA LEU A 251 7.82 -13.16 13.06
C LEU A 251 6.74 -12.75 14.07
N THR A 252 7.09 -12.52 15.34
CA THR A 252 6.12 -12.20 16.39
C THR A 252 5.30 -10.94 16.05
N SER A 253 5.96 -9.87 15.60
CA SER A 253 5.29 -8.65 15.16
C SER A 253 4.41 -8.87 13.93
N ALA A 254 4.87 -9.65 12.95
CA ALA A 254 4.08 -10.01 11.77
C ALA A 254 2.81 -10.80 12.15
N ALA A 255 2.92 -11.78 13.05
CA ALA A 255 1.78 -12.52 13.57
C ALA A 255 0.79 -11.60 14.32
N GLY A 256 1.32 -10.64 15.09
CA GLY A 256 0.54 -9.60 15.75
C GLY A 256 -0.24 -8.73 14.77
N ALA A 257 0.39 -8.30 13.67
CA ALA A 257 -0.25 -7.53 12.61
C ALA A 257 -1.41 -8.29 11.95
N PHE A 258 -1.23 -9.59 11.67
CA PHE A 258 -2.32 -10.43 11.16
C PHE A 258 -3.49 -10.53 12.14
N ARG A 259 -3.20 -10.80 13.42
CA ARG A 259 -4.24 -10.85 14.45
C ARG A 259 -5.00 -9.54 14.57
N LEU A 260 -4.28 -8.41 14.62
CA LEU A 260 -4.85 -7.08 14.76
C LEU A 260 -5.71 -6.68 13.55
N LEU A 261 -5.18 -6.88 12.33
CA LEU A 261 -5.76 -6.32 11.11
C LEU A 261 -6.76 -7.25 10.42
N ARG A 262 -6.62 -8.57 10.63
CA ARG A 262 -7.48 -9.60 10.01
C ARG A 262 -8.40 -10.28 11.03
N GLY A 263 -8.20 -10.05 12.33
CA GLY A 263 -8.92 -10.76 13.38
C GLY A 263 -8.57 -12.25 13.47
N ALA A 264 -7.48 -12.69 12.82
CA ALA A 264 -7.08 -14.10 12.76
C ALA A 264 -5.60 -14.25 13.10
N ALA A 265 -5.28 -15.18 14.01
CA ALA A 265 -3.91 -15.56 14.27
C ALA A 265 -3.38 -16.44 13.14
N LEU A 266 -2.12 -16.23 12.75
CA LEU A 266 -1.44 -17.14 11.84
C LEU A 266 -1.20 -18.50 12.50
N LEU A 267 -1.40 -19.57 11.74
CA LEU A 267 -1.00 -20.92 12.13
C LEU A 267 0.53 -21.07 12.05
N GLU A 268 1.09 -22.03 12.79
CA GLU A 268 2.53 -22.28 12.73
C GLU A 268 3.00 -22.73 11.35
N SER A 269 2.16 -23.43 10.59
CA SER A 269 2.44 -23.80 9.19
C SER A 269 2.56 -22.57 8.28
N GLU A 270 1.72 -21.56 8.50
CA GLU A 270 1.71 -20.29 7.76
C GLU A 270 2.93 -19.44 8.14
N LEU A 271 3.26 -19.38 9.44
CA LEU A 271 4.51 -18.75 9.91
C LEU A 271 5.74 -19.45 9.32
N GLY A 272 5.74 -20.79 9.29
CA GLY A 272 6.77 -21.59 8.64
C GLY A 272 6.91 -21.27 7.15
N ALA A 273 5.80 -21.08 6.44
CA ALA A 273 5.78 -20.66 5.05
C ALA A 273 6.35 -19.23 4.86
N ILE A 274 5.97 -18.29 5.71
CA ILE A 274 6.56 -16.94 5.69
C ILE A 274 8.08 -16.99 5.93
N ARG A 275 8.57 -17.81 6.88
CA ARG A 275 10.02 -17.99 7.12
C ARG A 275 10.75 -18.55 5.89
N ARG A 276 10.18 -19.57 5.22
CA ARG A 276 10.74 -20.11 3.97
C ARG A 276 10.78 -19.06 2.87
N GLY A 277 9.68 -18.33 2.69
CA GLY A 277 9.59 -17.21 1.75
C GLY A 277 10.64 -16.13 2.00
N TRP A 278 10.82 -15.75 3.25
CA TRP A 278 11.85 -14.81 3.67
C TRP A 278 13.25 -15.31 3.27
N GLN A 279 13.57 -16.57 3.59
CA GLN A 279 14.86 -17.17 3.25
C GLN A 279 15.10 -17.21 1.74
N GLN A 280 14.08 -17.54 0.95
CA GLN A 280 14.14 -17.48 -0.51
C GLN A 280 14.42 -16.05 -1.00
N GLY A 281 13.75 -15.05 -0.43
CA GLY A 281 13.94 -13.63 -0.76
C GLY A 281 15.35 -13.14 -0.45
N VAL A 282 15.84 -13.38 0.78
CA VAL A 282 17.21 -13.05 1.19
C VAL A 282 18.24 -13.77 0.32
N SER A 283 18.04 -15.05 0.02
CA SER A 283 18.93 -15.83 -0.85
C SER A 283 19.00 -15.22 -2.26
N LYS A 284 17.86 -14.85 -2.84
CA LYS A 284 17.82 -14.22 -4.16
C LYS A 284 18.49 -12.84 -4.17
N ILE A 285 18.29 -12.03 -3.14
CA ILE A 285 19.01 -10.75 -2.98
C ILE A 285 20.52 -10.98 -2.92
N CYS A 286 20.97 -11.96 -2.15
CA CYS A 286 22.40 -12.30 -2.01
C CYS A 286 23.00 -12.83 -3.32
N GLU A 287 22.26 -13.63 -4.08
CA GLU A 287 22.63 -14.09 -5.43
C GLU A 287 22.82 -12.90 -6.38
N LEU A 288 21.80 -12.04 -6.52
CA LEU A 288 21.86 -10.85 -7.39
C LEU A 288 23.00 -9.90 -6.98
N THR A 289 23.30 -9.82 -5.69
CA THR A 289 24.41 -9.00 -5.17
C THR A 289 25.77 -9.58 -5.57
N ARG A 290 25.98 -10.90 -5.37
CA ARG A 290 27.23 -11.58 -5.74
C ARG A 290 27.51 -11.53 -7.24
N GLU A 291 26.46 -11.68 -8.04
CA GLU A 291 26.56 -11.66 -9.51
C GLU A 291 26.67 -10.24 -10.08
N GLY A 292 26.54 -9.20 -9.25
CA GLY A 292 26.49 -7.81 -9.68
C GLY A 292 25.20 -7.41 -10.39
N ALA A 293 24.25 -8.34 -10.58
CA ALA A 293 22.96 -8.10 -11.21
C ALA A 293 22.12 -7.05 -10.46
N LEU A 294 22.19 -7.01 -9.12
CA LEU A 294 21.51 -5.99 -8.33
C LEU A 294 22.06 -4.59 -8.63
N LYS A 295 23.38 -4.45 -8.78
CA LYS A 295 24.02 -3.18 -9.14
C LYS A 295 23.56 -2.71 -10.52
N VAL A 296 23.57 -3.60 -11.50
CA VAL A 296 23.10 -3.30 -12.87
C VAL A 296 21.64 -2.86 -12.88
N ALA A 297 20.77 -3.56 -12.13
CA ALA A 297 19.36 -3.20 -12.02
C ALA A 297 19.14 -1.81 -11.39
N LEU A 298 19.92 -1.48 -10.34
CA LEU A 298 19.89 -0.16 -9.71
C LEU A 298 20.35 0.93 -10.68
N GLU A 299 21.49 0.75 -11.35
CA GLU A 299 22.03 1.73 -12.31
C GLU A 299 21.06 1.97 -13.46
N ALA A 300 20.47 0.91 -14.04
CA ALA A 300 19.48 1.03 -15.11
C ALA A 300 18.22 1.79 -14.66
N SER A 301 17.73 1.54 -13.44
CA SER A 301 16.56 2.23 -12.90
C SER A 301 16.86 3.71 -12.59
N VAL A 302 18.06 4.01 -12.06
CA VAL A 302 18.52 5.39 -11.84
C VAL A 302 18.63 6.15 -13.16
N ASP A 303 19.25 5.56 -14.19
CA ASP A 303 19.41 6.18 -15.50
C ASP A 303 18.04 6.43 -16.17
N ALA A 304 17.11 5.47 -16.08
CA ALA A 304 15.75 5.64 -16.60
C ALA A 304 14.99 6.77 -15.89
N ALA A 305 15.14 6.89 -14.57
CA ALA A 305 14.52 7.97 -13.80
C ALA A 305 15.17 9.34 -14.11
N ILE A 306 16.49 9.40 -14.29
CA ILE A 306 17.19 10.63 -14.70
C ILE A 306 16.76 11.07 -16.09
N ALA A 307 16.60 10.13 -17.03
CA ALA A 307 16.10 10.41 -18.37
C ALA A 307 14.68 11.02 -18.38
N THR A 308 13.92 10.82 -17.30
CA THR A 308 12.57 11.42 -17.09
C THR A 308 12.60 12.65 -16.17
N GLY A 309 13.80 13.18 -15.88
CA GLY A 309 14.02 14.42 -15.14
C GLY A 309 14.12 14.27 -13.62
N ALA A 310 14.36 13.06 -13.09
CA ALA A 310 14.64 12.87 -11.68
C ALA A 310 15.97 13.51 -11.25
N ALA A 311 16.05 13.94 -9.99
CA ALA A 311 17.30 14.37 -9.38
C ALA A 311 18.22 13.16 -9.15
N ARG A 312 19.42 13.20 -9.74
CA ARG A 312 20.43 12.13 -9.66
C ARG A 312 20.84 11.84 -8.22
N ASP A 313 21.18 12.87 -7.45
CA ASP A 313 21.75 12.71 -6.11
C ASP A 313 20.84 11.93 -5.15
N GLU A 314 19.53 12.18 -5.16
CA GLU A 314 18.58 11.47 -4.30
C GLU A 314 18.47 9.99 -4.67
N LEU A 315 18.43 9.69 -5.97
CA LEU A 315 18.36 8.35 -6.50
C LEU A 315 19.64 7.55 -6.24
N GLU A 316 20.80 8.18 -6.42
CA GLU A 316 22.10 7.57 -6.13
C GLU A 316 22.23 7.26 -4.63
N LYS A 317 21.72 8.13 -3.75
CA LYS A 317 21.63 7.86 -2.30
C LYS A 317 20.73 6.65 -2.01
N ALA A 318 19.55 6.58 -2.63
CA ALA A 318 18.65 5.44 -2.46
C ALA A 318 19.27 4.12 -2.96
N ALA A 319 19.90 4.15 -4.14
CA ALA A 319 20.60 3.00 -4.69
C ALA A 319 21.82 2.59 -3.85
N ALA A 320 22.59 3.54 -3.31
CA ALA A 320 23.69 3.27 -2.39
C ALA A 320 23.18 2.60 -1.11
N PHE A 321 22.09 3.09 -0.54
CA PHE A 321 21.45 2.48 0.62
C PHE A 321 21.04 1.02 0.36
N VAL A 322 20.34 0.75 -0.75
CA VAL A 322 19.92 -0.62 -1.12
C VAL A 322 21.12 -1.56 -1.23
N ARG A 323 22.23 -1.12 -1.86
CA ARG A 323 23.46 -1.92 -1.94
C ARG A 323 24.05 -2.23 -0.57
N LEU A 324 24.16 -1.24 0.31
CA LEU A 324 24.70 -1.44 1.66
C LEU A 324 23.88 -2.44 2.49
N VAL A 325 22.56 -2.40 2.37
CA VAL A 325 21.67 -3.36 3.04
C VAL A 325 21.82 -4.77 2.44
N ALA A 326 21.89 -4.89 1.11
CA ALA A 326 22.12 -6.17 0.45
C ALA A 326 23.46 -6.80 0.82
N GLU A 327 24.54 -6.01 0.89
CA GLU A 327 25.85 -6.44 1.36
C GLU A 327 25.82 -6.88 2.84
N ALA A 328 25.03 -6.20 3.67
CA ALA A 328 24.84 -6.60 5.06
C ALA A 328 24.10 -7.93 5.20
N MET A 329 23.10 -8.20 4.35
CA MET A 329 22.46 -9.52 4.25
C MET A 329 23.46 -10.60 3.81
N LEU A 330 24.25 -10.31 2.77
CA LEU A 330 25.22 -11.25 2.20
C LEU A 330 26.26 -11.75 3.21
N LYS A 331 26.76 -10.89 4.11
CA LYS A 331 27.76 -11.24 5.12
C LYS A 331 27.30 -12.28 6.16
N ARG A 332 26.02 -12.64 6.17
CA ARG A 332 25.40 -13.47 7.22
C ARG A 332 24.78 -14.75 6.72
N VAL A 333 24.55 -14.88 5.42
CA VAL A 333 24.15 -16.15 4.83
C VAL A 333 25.43 -16.99 4.72
N PRO A 334 25.57 -18.09 5.51
CA PRO A 334 26.70 -18.98 5.35
C PRO A 334 26.75 -19.45 3.90
N GLU A 335 27.94 -19.59 3.30
CA GLU A 335 28.09 -20.15 1.94
C GLU A 335 27.49 -21.56 1.81
N VAL A 336 27.16 -22.20 2.93
CA VAL A 336 26.48 -23.49 2.99
C VAL A 336 25.01 -23.29 2.66
N VAL A 337 24.68 -23.51 1.38
CA VAL A 337 23.33 -23.89 0.94
C VAL A 337 22.95 -25.18 1.68
N GLN A 338 22.45 -25.07 2.91
CA GLN A 338 21.76 -26.17 3.54
C GLN A 338 20.48 -26.39 2.76
N GLU A 339 20.34 -27.59 2.19
CA GLU A 339 19.06 -28.07 1.68
C GLU A 339 17.99 -27.76 2.73
N LEU A 340 16.98 -26.98 2.33
CA LEU A 340 15.84 -26.64 3.19
C LEU A 340 15.30 -27.95 3.79
N PRO A 341 15.14 -28.02 5.13
CA PRO A 341 14.66 -29.25 5.76
C PRO A 341 13.33 -29.67 5.12
N PRO A 342 13.14 -30.98 4.85
CA PRO A 342 11.94 -31.49 4.20
C PRO A 342 10.70 -31.08 4.99
N ARG A 343 9.62 -30.74 4.26
CA ARG A 343 8.32 -30.32 4.83
C ARG A 343 7.87 -31.32 5.89
N LEU A 344 7.80 -30.87 7.14
CA LEU A 344 7.23 -31.67 8.23
C LEU A 344 5.70 -31.73 8.08
N PRO A 345 5.07 -32.88 8.36
CA PRO A 345 3.62 -32.97 8.46
C PRO A 345 3.12 -32.09 9.61
N SER A 346 2.08 -31.31 9.35
CA SER A 346 1.42 -30.41 10.30
C SER A 346 0.86 -31.19 11.49
N SER A 347 1.45 -30.99 12.66
CA SER A 347 0.95 -31.50 13.95
C SER A 347 0.22 -30.39 14.70
N GLU A 348 -1.08 -30.54 14.86
CA GLU A 348 -1.93 -29.68 15.68
C GLU A 348 -1.69 -29.96 17.17
N MET A 349 -1.29 -28.92 17.93
CA MET A 349 -1.84 -28.60 19.25
C MET A 349 -1.07 -27.42 19.85
N ALA A 350 -1.72 -26.25 19.95
CA ALA A 350 -1.20 -25.11 20.68
C ALA A 350 -2.24 -24.60 21.68
N MET A 351 -1.78 -24.41 22.93
CA MET A 351 -2.54 -23.87 24.06
C MET A 351 -2.66 -22.34 23.98
N PRO A 352 -3.69 -21.72 24.58
CA PRO A 352 -3.90 -20.28 24.48
C PRO A 352 -2.99 -19.50 25.42
N VAL A 353 -2.35 -18.45 24.88
CA VAL A 353 -1.63 -17.41 25.62
C VAL A 353 -2.36 -16.08 25.36
N TYR A 354 -2.80 -15.41 26.43
CA TYR A 354 -3.47 -14.11 26.35
C TYR A 354 -2.54 -12.98 26.80
N PRO A 355 -2.25 -12.01 25.91
CA PRO A 355 -2.01 -10.64 26.38
C PRO A 355 -2.66 -9.55 25.51
N GLN A 356 -3.23 -8.56 26.20
CA GLN A 356 -3.62 -7.19 25.79
C GLN A 356 -3.98 -6.96 24.31
N ASN A 357 -5.25 -7.18 23.97
CA ASN A 357 -5.81 -6.94 22.63
C ASN A 357 -6.28 -5.48 22.46
N ARG A 358 -5.70 -4.75 21.49
CA ARG A 358 -6.36 -3.61 20.84
C ARG A 358 -7.18 -4.17 19.68
N LEU A 359 -8.49 -3.95 19.69
CA LEU A 359 -9.41 -4.55 18.72
C LEU A 359 -9.97 -3.48 17.79
N SER A 360 -9.84 -3.67 16.49
CA SER A 360 -10.54 -2.86 15.49
C SER A 360 -11.18 -3.76 14.44
N GLY A 361 -12.50 -3.62 14.22
CA GLY A 361 -13.17 -4.15 13.03
C GLY A 361 -14.32 -5.15 13.27
N VAL A 362 -15.55 -4.62 13.07
CA VAL A 362 -16.81 -5.26 12.62
C VAL A 362 -17.42 -6.44 13.39
N SER A 363 -16.74 -7.56 13.61
CA SER A 363 -17.28 -8.68 14.42
C SER A 363 -16.37 -9.02 15.60
N GLY A 364 -15.05 -8.93 15.40
CA GLY A 364 -14.06 -9.33 16.41
C GLY A 364 -14.16 -8.59 17.73
N LEU A 365 -14.64 -7.34 17.74
CA LEU A 365 -14.91 -6.63 18.99
C LEU A 365 -16.14 -7.22 19.72
N GLY A 366 -17.24 -7.50 19.01
CA GLY A 366 -18.43 -8.07 19.62
C GLY A 366 -18.16 -9.48 20.15
N ASP A 367 -17.52 -10.32 19.34
CA ASP A 367 -17.16 -11.69 19.69
C ASP A 367 -16.17 -11.70 20.86
N PHE A 368 -15.16 -10.82 20.85
CA PHE A 368 -14.23 -10.66 21.97
C PHE A 368 -14.93 -10.21 23.24
N LEU A 369 -15.83 -9.23 23.18
CA LEU A 369 -16.53 -8.74 24.38
C LEU A 369 -17.40 -9.85 24.97
N LEU A 370 -18.10 -10.62 24.13
CA LEU A 370 -18.87 -11.79 24.54
C LEU A 370 -17.98 -12.88 25.17
N GLU A 371 -16.88 -13.23 24.53
CA GLU A 371 -15.91 -14.21 25.03
C GLU A 371 -15.28 -13.75 26.35
N ALA A 372 -14.80 -12.50 26.41
CA ALA A 372 -14.21 -11.90 27.59
C ALA A 372 -15.20 -11.90 28.76
N CYS A 373 -16.45 -11.46 28.54
CA CYS A 373 -17.47 -11.46 29.60
C CYS A 373 -17.87 -12.87 30.02
N SER A 374 -17.98 -13.82 29.09
CA SER A 374 -18.33 -15.22 29.40
C SER A 374 -17.23 -15.95 30.17
N SER A 375 -15.98 -15.46 30.08
CA SER A 375 -14.82 -16.03 30.75
C SER A 375 -14.60 -15.50 32.18
N LEU A 376 -15.33 -14.45 32.59
CA LEU A 376 -15.20 -13.86 33.91
C LEU A 376 -16.01 -14.63 34.97
N PRO A 377 -15.58 -14.63 36.24
CA PRO A 377 -16.38 -15.12 37.35
C PRO A 377 -17.76 -14.45 37.41
N ALA A 378 -18.78 -15.17 37.89
CA ALA A 378 -20.16 -14.69 37.93
C ALA A 378 -20.39 -13.46 38.83
N ASP A 379 -19.42 -13.12 39.69
CA ASP A 379 -19.41 -11.96 40.57
C ASP A 379 -18.48 -10.83 40.09
N ALA A 380 -17.77 -11.02 38.97
CA ALA A 380 -16.89 -10.02 38.40
C ALA A 380 -17.66 -9.00 37.55
N VAL A 381 -17.26 -7.73 37.62
CA VAL A 381 -17.79 -6.64 36.80
C VAL A 381 -16.76 -6.31 35.71
N ALA A 382 -17.16 -6.46 34.45
CA ALA A 382 -16.31 -6.14 33.32
C ALA A 382 -16.29 -4.62 33.06
N LEU A 383 -15.11 -4.00 33.08
CA LEU A 383 -14.96 -2.59 32.70
C LEU A 383 -14.26 -2.49 31.34
N PHE A 384 -14.98 -2.00 30.32
CA PHE A 384 -14.43 -1.73 29.00
C PHE A 384 -14.25 -0.23 28.80
N ALA A 385 -13.01 0.20 28.62
CA ALA A 385 -12.67 1.58 28.26
C ALA A 385 -12.38 1.67 26.76
N PHE A 386 -13.08 2.55 26.06
CA PHE A 386 -12.89 2.77 24.62
C PHE A 386 -12.32 4.16 24.34
N ASP A 387 -11.31 4.21 23.47
CA ASP A 387 -10.83 5.47 22.89
C ASP A 387 -11.69 5.82 21.68
N PHE A 388 -12.64 6.74 21.84
CA PHE A 388 -13.62 7.09 20.80
C PHE A 388 -12.98 7.65 19.52
N ASP A 389 -11.89 8.39 19.63
CA ASP A 389 -11.25 9.04 18.49
C ASP A 389 -10.34 8.08 17.69
N ARG A 390 -9.87 6.99 18.31
CA ARG A 390 -8.96 6.04 17.66
C ARG A 390 -9.54 4.66 17.36
N THR A 391 -10.50 4.19 18.17
CA THR A 391 -10.93 2.77 18.16
C THR A 391 -12.38 2.56 17.74
N LEU A 392 -13.30 3.45 18.16
CA LEU A 392 -14.73 3.25 17.93
C LEU A 392 -15.29 4.03 16.75
N THR A 393 -14.75 5.20 16.40
CA THR A 393 -15.27 5.94 15.24
C THR A 393 -14.61 5.46 13.96
N ASN A 394 -15.38 5.39 12.87
CA ASN A 394 -14.79 5.07 11.57
C ASN A 394 -14.04 6.27 10.98
N GLY A 395 -14.20 7.48 11.52
CA GLY A 395 -13.58 8.71 11.00
C GLY A 395 -14.14 9.18 9.66
N PHE A 396 -15.15 8.49 9.11
CA PHE A 396 -15.67 8.66 7.74
C PHE A 396 -17.13 9.10 7.69
N ALA A 397 -17.77 9.33 8.84
CA ALA A 397 -19.20 9.63 8.90
C ALA A 397 -19.49 11.12 8.72
N SER A 398 -20.36 11.46 7.77
CA SER A 398 -20.81 12.83 7.54
C SER A 398 -21.49 13.43 8.79
N PRO A 399 -21.43 14.76 8.98
CA PRO A 399 -22.27 15.44 9.97
C PRO A 399 -23.74 15.03 9.78
N GLY A 400 -24.37 14.53 10.84
CA GLY A 400 -25.77 14.04 10.79
C GLY A 400 -25.94 12.54 10.51
N ALA A 401 -24.88 11.79 10.20
CA ALA A 401 -24.94 10.34 10.04
C ALA A 401 -25.47 9.64 11.31
N CYS A 402 -26.15 8.50 11.18
CA CYS A 402 -26.64 7.75 12.34
C CYS A 402 -25.50 6.99 13.04
N LEU A 403 -25.71 6.53 14.28
CA LEU A 403 -24.64 5.93 15.10
C LEU A 403 -23.97 4.71 14.42
N SER A 404 -24.75 3.87 13.73
CA SER A 404 -24.24 2.71 12.97
C SER A 404 -23.39 3.11 11.77
N GLN A 405 -23.45 4.36 11.33
CA GLN A 405 -22.58 4.91 10.29
C GLN A 405 -21.37 5.64 10.88
N ARG A 406 -21.39 5.99 12.17
CA ARG A 406 -20.29 6.65 12.88
C ARG A 406 -19.30 5.67 13.50
N ILE A 407 -19.78 4.48 13.86
CA ILE A 407 -18.96 3.47 14.54
C ILE A 407 -18.21 2.61 13.52
N ARG A 408 -16.91 2.35 13.77
CA ARG A 408 -16.07 1.41 13.03
C ARG A 408 -16.64 0.01 13.19
N GLY A 409 -17.11 -0.58 12.07
CA GLY A 409 -17.83 -1.85 12.06
C GLY A 409 -19.36 -1.75 12.14
N GLY A 410 -19.87 -0.52 12.24
CA GLY A 410 -21.26 -0.16 12.03
C GLY A 410 -22.28 -0.99 12.81
N ALA A 411 -23.28 -1.54 12.11
CA ALA A 411 -24.39 -2.27 12.74
C ALA A 411 -23.94 -3.54 13.49
N HIS A 412 -22.87 -4.20 13.03
CA HIS A 412 -22.35 -5.42 13.66
C HIS A 412 -21.69 -5.12 15.01
N THR A 413 -20.87 -4.07 15.08
CA THR A 413 -20.28 -3.62 16.34
C THR A 413 -21.36 -3.19 17.33
N LEU A 414 -22.40 -2.50 16.86
CA LEU A 414 -23.55 -2.17 17.69
C LEU A 414 -24.32 -3.40 18.17
N ALA A 415 -24.47 -4.43 17.33
CA ALA A 415 -25.12 -5.68 17.72
C ALA A 415 -24.29 -6.41 18.80
N GLY A 416 -22.96 -6.48 18.63
CA GLY A 416 -22.04 -7.04 19.62
C GLY A 416 -22.11 -6.31 20.96
N LEU A 417 -22.00 -4.98 20.95
CA LEU A 417 -22.14 -4.15 22.16
C LEU A 417 -23.50 -4.34 22.84
N ARG A 418 -24.58 -4.45 22.08
CA ARG A 418 -25.93 -4.72 22.62
C ARG A 418 -26.02 -6.12 23.23
N ALA A 419 -25.45 -7.13 22.58
CA ALA A 419 -25.43 -8.49 23.09
C ALA A 419 -24.62 -8.59 24.39
N THR A 420 -23.46 -7.90 24.46
CA THR A 420 -22.66 -7.80 25.69
C THR A 420 -23.45 -7.12 26.81
N ALA A 421 -24.14 -6.02 26.53
CA ALA A 421 -24.97 -5.31 27.53
C ALA A 421 -26.19 -6.12 28.02
N GLN A 422 -26.51 -7.24 27.38
CA GLN A 422 -27.57 -8.16 27.82
C GLN A 422 -27.05 -9.32 28.67
N LEU A 423 -25.73 -9.47 28.80
CA LEU A 423 -25.17 -10.48 29.68
C LEU A 423 -25.40 -10.12 31.15
N PRO A 424 -25.63 -11.12 32.03
CA PRO A 424 -25.67 -10.88 33.47
C PRO A 424 -24.37 -10.19 33.92
N ASN A 425 -24.49 -9.10 34.68
CA ASN A 425 -23.38 -8.32 35.26
C ASN A 425 -22.56 -7.44 34.29
N CYS A 426 -23.11 -7.08 33.13
CA CYS A 426 -22.56 -6.06 32.22
C CYS A 426 -23.30 -4.71 32.29
#